data_AF-A0A0M2NF87-F1
#
_entry.id   AF-A0A0M2NF87-F1
#
_cell.length_a   1.000
_cell.length_b   1.000
_cell.length_c   1.000
_cell.angle_alpha   90.00
_cell.angle_beta   90.00
_cell.angle_gamma   90.00
#
_symmetry.space_group_name_H-M   'P 1'
#
loop_
_entity.id
_entity.type
_entity.pdbx_description
1 polymer ?
#
loop_
_entity_poly.entity_id
_entity_poly.type
_entity_poly.pdbx_seq_one_letter_code
_entity_poly.pdbx_strand_id
1 'polypeptide(L)'
;MHLGNDYFVKTKDIIMILEYKEAVANEETSLFLKSVFHKDLSDGAPKSIIITQEDETQKAYYSPISTRTLQRRGNTQEFLDDAFLLKEKRGI
;
A
#
# COMPACT_ATOMS: atom_id res chain seq x y z
N MET A 1 1.03 0.61 9.48
CA MET A 1 1.79 1.14 8.33
C MET A 1 1.41 2.58 8.08
N HIS A 2 2.39 3.49 8.06
CA HIS A 2 2.20 4.91 7.71
C HIS A 2 1.90 5.03 6.20
N LEU A 3 0.78 5.66 5.85
CA LEU A 3 0.30 5.88 4.49
C LEU A 3 0.55 7.30 3.97
N GLY A 4 1.05 8.23 4.79
CA GLY A 4 1.18 9.65 4.45
C GLY A 4 0.17 10.50 5.23
N ASN A 5 0.45 11.81 5.32
CA ASN A 5 -0.35 12.80 6.05
C ASN A 5 -0.78 12.34 7.46
N ASP A 6 0.20 11.85 8.23
CA ASP A 6 0.05 11.29 9.59
C ASP A 6 -1.00 10.17 9.74
N TYR A 7 -1.37 9.51 8.64
CA TYR A 7 -2.36 8.45 8.64
C TYR A 7 -1.74 7.05 8.72
N PHE A 8 -2.26 6.21 9.60
CA PHE A 8 -1.75 4.86 9.85
C PHE A 8 -2.88 3.82 9.79
N VAL A 9 -2.58 2.67 9.17
CA VAL A 9 -3.47 1.49 9.16
C VAL A 9 -2.78 0.27 9.77
N LYS A 10 -3.50 -0.75 10.23
CA LYS A 10 -2.87 -2.00 10.64
C LYS A 10 -2.47 -2.78 9.39
N THR A 11 -1.23 -3.27 9.32
CA THR A 11 -0.75 -4.00 8.13
C THR A 11 -1.57 -5.25 7.85
N LYS A 12 -2.05 -5.94 8.90
CA LYS A 12 -2.92 -7.12 8.79
C LYS A 12 -4.28 -6.85 8.14
N ASP A 13 -4.73 -5.61 8.13
CA ASP A 13 -6.02 -5.22 7.55
C ASP A 13 -5.85 -4.84 6.07
N ILE A 14 -4.61 -4.72 5.57
CA ILE A 14 -4.33 -4.40 4.17
C ILE A 14 -4.52 -5.65 3.32
N ILE A 15 -5.44 -5.57 2.36
CA ILE A 15 -5.74 -6.65 1.41
C ILE A 15 -5.16 -6.38 0.02
N MET A 16 -4.87 -5.12 -0.31
CA MET A 16 -4.32 -4.75 -1.62
C MET A 16 -3.52 -3.45 -1.57
N ILE A 17 -2.45 -3.39 -2.38
CA ILE A 17 -1.69 -2.17 -2.67
C ILE A 17 -1.55 -2.07 -4.19
N LEU A 18 -2.10 -1.00 -4.77
CA LEU A 18 -2.17 -0.77 -6.21
C LEU A 18 -1.37 0.47 -6.62
N GLU A 19 -0.83 0.48 -7.83
CA GLU A 19 -0.31 1.69 -8.46
C GLU A 19 -1.51 2.57 -8.89
N TYR A 20 -1.46 3.86 -8.57
CA TYR A 20 -2.62 4.74 -8.72
C TYR A 20 -3.07 4.88 -10.18
N LYS A 21 -2.14 5.16 -11.10
CA LYS A 21 -2.46 5.41 -12.51
C LYS A 21 -3.00 4.16 -13.19
N GLU A 22 -2.44 3.00 -12.89
CA GLU A 22 -2.91 1.72 -13.42
C GLU A 22 -4.33 1.41 -12.90
N ALA A 23 -4.57 1.58 -11.60
CA ALA A 23 -5.86 1.29 -10.98
C ALA A 23 -6.99 2.19 -11.51
N VAL A 24 -6.73 3.50 -11.70
CA VAL A 24 -7.77 4.42 -12.21
C VAL A 24 -8.01 4.30 -13.70
N ALA A 25 -7.02 3.78 -14.47
CA ALA A 25 -7.16 3.53 -15.90
C ALA A 25 -7.93 2.24 -16.21
N ASN A 26 -7.94 1.28 -15.28
CA ASN A 26 -8.73 0.06 -15.41
C ASN A 26 -10.21 0.33 -15.04
N GLU A 27 -11.13 -0.01 -15.94
CA GLU A 27 -12.56 0.30 -15.79
C GLU A 27 -13.20 -0.35 -14.55
N GLU A 28 -12.99 -1.66 -14.36
CA GLU A 28 -13.57 -2.41 -13.24
C GLU A 28 -13.01 -1.92 -11.90
N THR A 29 -11.69 -1.71 -11.84
CA THR A 29 -11.01 -1.21 -10.64
C THR A 29 -11.49 0.19 -10.31
N SER A 30 -11.59 1.08 -11.30
CA SER A 30 -12.11 2.44 -11.13
C SER A 30 -13.57 2.44 -10.65
N LEU A 31 -14.40 1.53 -11.16
CA LEU A 31 -15.79 1.40 -10.72
C LEU A 31 -15.89 0.92 -9.26
N PHE A 32 -15.07 -0.06 -8.87
CA PHE A 32 -14.94 -0.49 -7.48
C PHE A 32 -14.48 0.64 -6.57
N LEU A 33 -13.45 1.40 -6.95
CA LEU A 33 -12.93 2.51 -6.15
C LEU A 33 -13.97 3.62 -5.92
N LYS A 34 -14.89 3.81 -6.87
CA LYS A 34 -16.02 4.75 -6.74
C LYS A 34 -17.13 4.25 -5.80
N SER A 35 -17.25 2.93 -5.61
CA SER A 35 -18.30 2.34 -4.76
C SER A 35 -17.86 2.15 -3.30
N VAL A 36 -16.56 2.25 -3.02
CA VAL A 36 -16.02 2.16 -1.66
C VAL A 36 -15.70 3.54 -1.07
N PHE A 37 -15.74 3.64 0.26
CA PHE A 37 -15.23 4.82 0.94
C PHE A 37 -13.76 5.01 0.60
N HIS A 38 -13.40 6.21 0.14
CA HIS A 38 -12.02 6.56 -0.14
C HIS A 38 -11.60 7.83 0.58
N LYS A 39 -10.32 7.88 0.99
CA LYS A 39 -9.70 9.06 1.57
C LYS A 39 -8.41 9.39 0.82
N ASP A 40 -8.32 10.60 0.31
CA ASP A 40 -7.08 11.12 -0.28
C ASP A 40 -6.15 11.64 0.81
N LEU A 41 -4.92 11.11 0.85
CA LEU A 41 -3.84 11.47 1.77
C LEU A 41 -2.66 12.12 1.03
N SER A 42 -2.81 12.37 -0.27
CA SER A 42 -1.71 12.65 -1.20
C SER A 42 -1.61 14.10 -1.64
N ASP A 43 -2.45 14.98 -1.10
CA ASP A 43 -2.54 16.39 -1.47
C ASP A 43 -2.66 16.60 -3.00
N GLY A 44 -3.43 15.72 -3.66
CA GLY A 44 -3.69 15.75 -5.10
C GLY A 44 -2.63 15.06 -5.97
N ALA A 45 -1.61 14.43 -5.39
CA ALA A 45 -0.57 13.71 -6.12
C ALA A 45 -0.41 12.24 -5.66
N PRO A 46 -1.45 11.39 -5.83
CA PRO A 46 -1.40 10.01 -5.38
C PRO A 46 -0.47 9.15 -6.23
N LYS A 47 0.27 8.27 -5.57
CA LYS A 47 1.17 7.28 -6.19
C LYS A 47 0.70 5.85 -5.99
N SER A 48 -0.14 5.62 -4.99
CA SER A 48 -0.68 4.29 -4.72
C SER A 48 -2.06 4.36 -4.10
N ILE A 49 -2.77 3.25 -4.18
CA ILE A 49 -4.05 3.03 -3.53
C ILE A 49 -3.89 1.85 -2.58
N ILE A 50 -4.24 2.03 -1.31
CA ILE A 50 -4.23 0.97 -0.30
C ILE A 50 -5.67 0.61 0.00
N ILE A 51 -6.02 -0.66 -0.16
CA ILE A 51 -7.34 -1.18 0.20
C ILE A 51 -7.20 -1.96 1.49
N THR A 52 -8.03 -1.62 2.47
CA THR A 52 -8.10 -2.30 3.76
C THR A 52 -9.48 -2.92 3.99
N GLN A 53 -9.50 -4.06 4.67
CA GLN A 53 -10.69 -4.64 5.28
C GLN A 53 -10.66 -4.30 6.77
N GLU A 54 -11.37 -3.24 7.16
CA GLU A 54 -11.53 -2.85 8.56
C GLU A 54 -12.91 -3.33 9.03
N ASP A 55 -12.89 -4.36 9.88
CA ASP A 55 -14.08 -5.12 10.28
C ASP A 55 -14.82 -5.68 9.04
N GLU A 56 -16.09 -5.31 8.83
CA GLU A 56 -16.89 -5.73 7.67
C GLU A 56 -16.86 -4.71 6.52
N THR A 57 -16.06 -3.65 6.62
CA THR A 57 -16.03 -2.56 5.64
C THR A 57 -14.71 -2.46 4.89
N GLN A 58 -14.82 -2.28 3.56
CA GLN A 58 -13.68 -1.96 2.71
C GLN A 58 -13.48 -0.46 2.63
N LYS A 59 -12.22 -0.03 2.76
CA LYS A 59 -11.81 1.37 2.61
C LYS A 59 -10.61 1.47 1.68
N ALA A 60 -10.58 2.53 0.88
CA ALA A 60 -9.48 2.87 0.01
C ALA A 60 -8.76 4.13 0.52
N TYR A 61 -7.43 4.13 0.45
CA TYR A 61 -6.59 5.27 0.81
C TYR A 61 -5.68 5.63 -0.36
N TYR A 62 -5.75 6.86 -0.86
CA TYR A 62 -4.86 7.35 -1.91
C TYR A 62 -3.63 7.95 -1.25
N SER A 63 -2.48 7.34 -1.46
CA SER A 63 -1.26 7.65 -0.74
C SER A 63 -0.24 8.36 -1.64
N PRO A 64 0.51 9.36 -1.13
CA PRO A 64 1.65 9.96 -1.83
C PRO A 64 2.89 9.04 -1.83
N ILE A 65 2.82 7.90 -1.14
CA ILE A 65 3.90 6.93 -1.00
C ILE A 65 3.76 5.88 -2.11
N SER A 66 4.87 5.48 -2.72
CA SER A 66 4.85 4.47 -3.79
C SER A 66 4.55 3.08 -3.25
N THR A 67 3.93 2.24 -4.09
CA THR A 67 3.67 0.81 -3.82
C THR A 67 4.92 0.10 -3.32
N ARG A 68 6.06 0.26 -4.00
CA ARG A 68 7.36 -0.32 -3.62
C ARG A 68 7.80 0.07 -2.20
N THR A 69 7.59 1.33 -1.81
CA THR A 69 7.97 1.79 -0.46
C THR A 69 7.04 1.20 0.59
N LEU A 70 5.74 1.10 0.30
CA LEU A 70 4.76 0.50 1.21
C LEU A 70 4.99 -1.01 1.37
N GLN A 71 5.25 -1.74 0.28
CA GLN A 71 5.60 -3.16 0.31
C GLN A 71 6.82 -3.43 1.18
N ARG A 72 7.90 -2.64 1.04
CA ARG A 72 9.08 -2.76 1.90
C ARG A 72 8.79 -2.49 3.39
N ARG A 73 7.81 -1.63 3.70
CA ARG A 73 7.39 -1.37 5.08
C ARG A 73 6.49 -2.49 5.62
N GLY A 74 5.67 -3.08 4.77
CA GLY A 74 4.79 -4.21 5.11
C GLY A 74 5.56 -5.50 5.37
N ASN A 75 6.56 -5.80 4.54
CA ASN A 75 7.31 -7.05 4.57
C ASN A 75 8.63 -6.91 5.33
N THR A 76 8.56 -6.43 6.58
CA THR A 76 9.78 -6.26 7.41
C THR A 76 10.54 -7.59 7.56
N GLN A 77 9.85 -8.73 7.69
CA GLN A 77 10.50 -10.03 7.82
C GLN A 77 11.17 -10.49 6.53
N GLU A 78 10.47 -10.45 5.39
CA GLU A 78 11.02 -10.84 4.08
C GLU A 78 12.22 -9.96 3.68
N PHE A 79 12.18 -8.66 4.01
CA PHE A 79 13.31 -7.74 3.81
C PHE A 79 14.50 -8.06 4.73
N LEU A 80 14.25 -8.47 5.98
CA LEU A 80 15.31 -8.91 6.89
C LEU A 80 15.93 -10.21 6.37
N ASP A 81 15.12 -11.17 5.94
CA ASP A 81 15.56 -12.45 5.42
C ASP A 81 16.41 -12.26 4.15
N ASP A 82 15.98 -11.42 3.21
CA ASP A 82 16.76 -11.04 2.02
C ASP A 82 18.08 -10.36 2.39
N ALA A 83 18.07 -9.45 3.38
CA ALA A 83 19.26 -8.75 3.83
C ALA A 83 20.26 -9.70 4.53
N PHE A 84 19.77 -10.68 5.29
CA PHE A 84 20.59 -11.73 5.90
C PHE A 84 21.21 -12.64 4.83
N LEU A 85 20.44 -13.12 3.86
CA LEU A 85 20.93 -13.94 2.75
C LEU A 85 21.99 -13.21 1.89
N LEU A 86 21.84 -11.89 1.72
CA LEU A 86 22.81 -11.07 1.00
C LEU A 86 24.11 -10.84 1.77
N LYS A 87 24.08 -10.88 3.11
CA LYS A 87 25.30 -10.86 3.95
C LYS A 87 26.04 -12.18 3.89
N GLU A 88 25.31 -13.29 4.03
CA GLU A 88 25.86 -14.64 3.96
C GLU A 88 26.55 -14.90 2.61
N LYS A 89 25.92 -14.50 1.48
CA LYS A 89 26.53 -14.58 0.14
C LYS A 89 27.76 -13.69 -0.04
N ARG A 90 27.90 -12.61 0.74
CA ARG A 90 29.05 -11.71 0.69
C ARG A 90 30.16 -12.09 1.67
N GLY A 91 29.97 -13.14 2.47
CA GLY A 91 30.96 -13.61 3.44
C GLY A 91 31.26 -12.60 4.56
N ILE A 92 30.29 -11.74 4.89
CA ILE A 92 30.36 -10.74 5.97
C ILE A 92 29.35 -11.02 7.07
#